data_AF-A0A2R6FHU0-F1
#
_entry.id   AF-A0A2R6FHU0-F1
#
_cell.length_a   1.000
_cell.length_b   1.000
_cell.length_c   1.000
_cell.angle_alpha   90.00
_cell.angle_beta   90.00
_cell.angle_gamma   90.00
#
_symmetry.space_group_name_H-M   'P 1'
#
loop_
_entity.id
_entity.type
_entity.pdbx_description
1 polymer ?
#
loop_
_entity_poly.entity_id
_entity_poly.type
_entity_poly.pdbx_seq_one_letter_code
_entity_poly.pdbx_strand_id
1 'polypeptide(L)'
;MADEETYEELTDVEGVGPATAGKLGGAGYGSIEALGDASVTELVEIDGIEEATAENILEAVGDLEYEVLTDVESIGPQRARKLGGAGFESAAQLKEASVADLTDVEGIDEALAARIKADVGETEFDDLTDVTGVGLQKAKVLGGSGYEDVDDLREASVEKLADITGFDEELATQIRADVAESDPEASEALDDVEEHDDDDDASAADDLDVAADDAADDVGETAADEADATDEADGTAAADAADEADAGPSGLEDIAGVGDSKAESLREAGYDSVDAIRGASQSELADVEDVGNALAARIKADVGDLEVAEETEAELEEEEPEPDEEAEAEVETELRPRGLVEKTPELTDEEERLLRQRRRDGKPQFNRQDHHVKKRTPTSWRRPRGQLSKQRRGVKGKGDTVEAGFRTPTAVRGRHPSGFEEVRVENVDDLDGVDGDREAVRIGATVGARKRERIEEVAEAEEIRVLNPTYVEVELEE
;
A
#
# COMPACT_ATOMS: atom_id res chain seq x y z
N MET A 1 16.90 39.74 21.42
CA MET A 1 15.80 38.77 21.43
C MET A 1 14.88 39.29 20.34
N ALA A 2 14.91 38.66 19.18
CA ALA A 2 13.69 38.58 18.38
C ALA A 2 12.79 37.57 19.11
N ASP A 3 11.48 37.75 19.02
CA ASP A 3 10.53 36.95 19.77
C ASP A 3 10.37 35.56 19.12
N GLU A 4 10.27 34.50 19.93
CA GLU A 4 10.30 33.10 19.47
C GLU A 4 9.13 32.76 18.51
N GLU A 5 8.07 33.59 18.55
CA GLU A 5 6.85 33.57 17.74
C GLU A 5 7.03 34.12 16.30
N THR A 6 8.22 34.65 15.94
CA THR A 6 8.44 35.36 14.65
C THR A 6 8.78 34.44 13.47
N TYR A 7 9.13 33.17 13.73
CA TYR A 7 9.73 32.27 12.72
C TYR A 7 9.22 30.83 12.85
N GLU A 8 7.97 30.63 13.24
CA GLU A 8 7.39 29.28 13.43
C GLU A 8 7.35 28.49 12.11
N GLU A 9 7.00 29.14 10.99
CA GLU A 9 7.02 28.60 9.61
C GLU A 9 8.39 28.00 9.20
N LEU A 10 9.49 28.51 9.76
CA LEU A 10 10.83 27.97 9.49
C LEU A 10 11.13 26.71 10.31
N THR A 11 10.33 26.38 11.33
CA THR A 11 10.54 25.20 12.20
C THR A 11 9.82 23.95 11.74
N ASP A 12 8.96 24.07 10.73
CA ASP A 12 8.32 22.96 10.03
C ASP A 12 9.26 22.31 8.98
N VAL A 13 10.30 23.02 8.55
CA VAL A 13 11.38 22.52 7.68
C VAL A 13 12.23 21.47 8.42
N GLU A 14 12.37 20.27 7.86
CA GLU A 14 13.11 19.19 8.54
C GLU A 14 14.58 19.60 8.84
N GLY A 15 14.98 19.38 10.09
CA GLY A 15 16.30 19.76 10.60
C GLY A 15 16.41 21.20 11.15
N VAL A 16 15.45 22.09 10.85
CA VAL A 16 15.47 23.48 11.35
C VAL A 16 14.85 23.60 12.74
N GLY A 17 15.62 23.27 13.77
CA GLY A 17 15.20 23.56 15.15
C GLY A 17 15.01 25.07 15.41
N PRO A 18 14.24 25.49 16.43
CA PRO A 18 13.96 26.91 16.71
C PRO A 18 15.20 27.81 16.89
N ALA A 19 16.30 27.24 17.40
CA ALA A 19 17.58 27.93 17.53
C ALA A 19 18.34 28.12 16.20
N THR A 20 17.92 27.42 15.14
CA THR A 20 18.39 27.57 13.75
C THR A 20 17.47 28.52 12.99
N ALA A 21 16.14 28.37 13.10
CA ALA A 21 15.15 29.31 12.56
C ALA A 21 15.44 30.76 12.98
N GLY A 22 15.68 31.00 14.28
CA GLY A 22 16.04 32.32 14.80
C GLY A 22 17.40 32.87 14.34
N LYS A 23 18.27 32.05 13.73
CA LYS A 23 19.51 32.49 13.05
C LYS A 23 19.25 32.82 11.58
N LEU A 24 18.51 31.95 10.88
CA LEU A 24 18.13 32.10 9.47
C LEU A 24 17.33 33.40 9.28
N GLY A 25 16.25 33.58 10.04
CA GLY A 25 15.46 34.80 10.05
C GLY A 25 16.24 36.03 10.57
N GLY A 26 17.24 35.80 11.42
CA GLY A 26 18.18 36.84 11.88
C GLY A 26 19.21 37.27 10.83
N ALA A 27 19.45 36.46 9.80
CA ALA A 27 20.33 36.75 8.66
C ALA A 27 19.57 37.36 7.47
N GLY A 28 18.26 37.10 7.36
CA GLY A 28 17.38 37.61 6.31
C GLY A 28 16.42 36.55 5.73
N TYR A 29 16.72 35.27 5.97
CA TYR A 29 15.96 34.11 5.52
C TYR A 29 14.79 33.85 6.48
N GLY A 30 13.80 34.75 6.44
CA GLY A 30 12.69 34.82 7.39
C GLY A 30 11.43 34.02 7.02
N SER A 31 11.33 33.56 5.77
CA SER A 31 10.26 32.73 5.23
C SER A 31 10.85 31.59 4.38
N ILE A 32 10.03 30.57 4.08
CA ILE A 32 10.45 29.40 3.27
C ILE A 32 10.91 29.86 1.87
N GLU A 33 10.11 30.68 1.17
CA GLU A 33 10.45 31.26 -0.16
C GLU A 33 11.84 31.90 -0.18
N ALA A 34 12.15 32.74 0.83
CA ALA A 34 13.42 33.45 0.91
C ALA A 34 14.61 32.50 1.12
N LEU A 35 14.35 31.32 1.67
CA LEU A 35 15.33 30.26 1.93
C LEU A 35 15.51 29.36 0.70
N GLY A 36 14.47 29.11 -0.11
CA GLY A 36 14.57 28.46 -1.42
C GLY A 36 15.42 29.26 -2.42
N ASP A 37 15.32 30.60 -2.37
CA ASP A 37 16.16 31.55 -3.12
C ASP A 37 17.65 31.55 -2.68
N ALA A 38 18.02 30.88 -1.58
CA ALA A 38 19.35 30.96 -0.96
C ALA A 38 20.34 29.89 -1.45
N SER A 39 21.60 30.26 -1.69
CA SER A 39 22.64 29.26 -1.97
C SER A 39 23.21 28.62 -0.70
N VAL A 40 23.65 27.36 -0.80
CA VAL A 40 24.44 26.66 0.25
C VAL A 40 25.59 27.55 0.76
N THR A 41 26.25 28.27 -0.17
CA THR A 41 27.35 29.19 0.16
C THR A 41 26.96 30.40 1.01
N GLU A 42 25.71 30.86 0.95
CA GLU A 42 25.23 31.98 1.77
C GLU A 42 24.70 31.49 3.13
N LEU A 43 24.05 30.32 3.17
CA LEU A 43 23.62 29.70 4.42
C LEU A 43 24.82 29.30 5.32
N VAL A 44 25.94 28.88 4.72
CA VAL A 44 27.19 28.55 5.45
C VAL A 44 27.94 29.80 5.97
N GLU A 45 27.60 31.02 5.54
CA GLU A 45 28.11 32.25 6.19
C GLU A 45 27.42 32.56 7.54
N ILE A 46 26.36 31.82 7.90
CA ILE A 46 25.60 32.01 9.14
C ILE A 46 26.26 31.23 10.31
N ASP A 47 26.49 31.91 11.44
CA ASP A 47 27.22 31.36 12.61
C ASP A 47 26.62 30.03 13.12
N GLY A 48 27.32 28.93 12.87
CA GLY A 48 26.92 27.59 13.32
C GLY A 48 25.77 26.97 12.51
N ILE A 49 25.77 27.17 11.19
CA ILE A 49 25.21 26.24 10.20
C ILE A 49 26.41 25.55 9.53
N GLU A 50 26.40 24.22 9.44
CA GLU A 50 27.45 23.45 8.74
C GLU A 50 27.01 23.14 7.29
N GLU A 51 27.95 22.83 6.40
CA GLU A 51 27.69 22.61 4.95
C GLU A 51 26.59 21.56 4.71
N ALA A 52 26.70 20.39 5.33
CA ALA A 52 25.67 19.34 5.30
C ALA A 52 24.34 19.75 5.98
N THR A 53 24.34 20.74 6.88
CA THR A 53 23.10 21.29 7.44
C THR A 53 22.42 22.23 6.44
N ALA A 54 23.19 23.06 5.72
CA ALA A 54 22.67 23.91 4.66
C ALA A 54 22.14 23.10 3.47
N GLU A 55 22.82 22.02 3.09
CA GLU A 55 22.34 21.08 2.05
C GLU A 55 21.02 20.42 2.46
N ASN A 56 20.92 19.83 3.66
CA ASN A 56 19.69 19.20 4.15
C ASN A 56 18.52 20.19 4.25
N ILE A 57 18.77 21.43 4.69
CA ILE A 57 17.73 22.46 4.81
C ILE A 57 17.19 22.85 3.43
N LEU A 58 18.05 22.97 2.40
CA LEU A 58 17.60 23.28 1.04
C LEU A 58 16.89 22.08 0.37
N GLU A 59 17.26 20.84 0.70
CA GLU A 59 16.48 19.67 0.26
C GLU A 59 15.09 19.65 0.91
N ALA A 60 14.99 19.92 2.21
CA ALA A 60 13.72 19.97 2.94
C ALA A 60 12.81 21.15 2.57
N VAL A 61 13.39 22.33 2.25
CA VAL A 61 12.62 23.45 1.67
C VAL A 61 12.10 23.10 0.28
N GLY A 62 12.93 22.47 -0.56
CA GLY A 62 12.50 21.99 -1.87
C GLY A 62 11.32 21.03 -1.79
N ASP A 63 11.34 20.06 -0.87
CA ASP A 63 10.21 19.14 -0.68
C ASP A 63 8.91 19.82 -0.24
N LEU A 64 8.98 20.96 0.48
CA LEU A 64 7.81 21.77 0.85
C LEU A 64 7.29 22.66 -0.28
N GLU A 65 8.13 23.06 -1.24
CA GLU A 65 7.73 23.91 -2.38
C GLU A 65 7.14 23.12 -3.56
N TYR A 66 7.15 21.77 -3.53
CA TYR A 66 6.70 20.92 -4.65
C TYR A 66 5.39 20.12 -4.45
N GLU A 67 4.63 20.33 -3.36
CA GLU A 67 3.39 19.55 -3.09
C GLU A 67 2.37 19.58 -4.25
N VAL A 68 2.26 20.72 -4.96
CA VAL A 68 1.33 20.95 -6.10
C VAL A 68 1.61 20.03 -7.32
N LEU A 69 2.72 19.29 -7.32
CA LEU A 69 3.08 18.34 -8.37
C LEU A 69 2.94 16.87 -7.95
N THR A 70 2.90 16.57 -6.65
CA THR A 70 2.82 15.20 -6.12
C THR A 70 1.41 14.61 -6.11
N ASP A 71 0.38 15.44 -6.24
CA ASP A 71 -1.02 15.00 -6.33
C ASP A 71 -1.36 14.33 -7.69
N VAL A 72 -0.50 14.49 -8.70
CA VAL A 72 -0.67 13.85 -10.01
C VAL A 72 -0.20 12.40 -9.92
N GLU A 73 -1.12 11.43 -10.07
CA GLU A 73 -0.86 9.99 -9.83
C GLU A 73 0.39 9.43 -10.57
N SER A 74 0.70 9.92 -11.77
CA SER A 74 1.92 9.54 -12.52
C SER A 74 3.25 10.13 -12.01
N ILE A 75 3.22 11.15 -11.13
CA ILE A 75 4.35 11.97 -10.70
C ILE A 75 4.71 11.68 -9.23
N GLY A 76 5.39 10.56 -8.99
CA GLY A 76 6.06 10.35 -7.69
C GLY A 76 7.09 11.46 -7.39
N PRO A 77 7.45 11.70 -6.11
CA PRO A 77 8.18 12.89 -5.67
C PRO A 77 9.53 13.13 -6.37
N GLN A 78 10.28 12.06 -6.69
CA GLN A 78 11.53 12.16 -7.46
C GLN A 78 11.35 12.73 -8.88
N ARG A 79 10.14 12.65 -9.46
CA ARG A 79 9.77 13.27 -10.74
C ARG A 79 9.24 14.68 -10.56
N ALA A 80 8.48 14.95 -9.49
CA ALA A 80 8.05 16.30 -9.12
C ALA A 80 9.26 17.24 -8.99
N ARG A 81 10.27 16.85 -8.19
CA ARG A 81 11.55 17.58 -8.05
C ARG A 81 12.24 17.86 -9.40
N LYS A 82 12.18 16.92 -10.35
CA LYS A 82 12.78 17.07 -11.69
C LYS A 82 11.97 17.96 -12.64
N LEU A 83 10.65 17.97 -12.50
CA LEU A 83 9.75 18.86 -13.26
C LEU A 83 9.85 20.30 -12.74
N GLY A 84 9.81 20.50 -11.42
CA GLY A 84 10.08 21.79 -10.78
C GLY A 84 11.44 22.35 -11.16
N GLY A 85 12.50 21.53 -11.06
CA GLY A 85 13.86 21.88 -11.52
C GLY A 85 14.00 22.14 -13.03
N ALA A 86 12.96 21.87 -13.84
CA ALA A 86 12.86 22.22 -15.26
C ALA A 86 11.94 23.43 -15.54
N GLY A 87 11.33 24.04 -14.51
CA GLY A 87 10.40 25.16 -14.64
C GLY A 87 8.92 24.78 -14.77
N PHE A 88 8.55 23.55 -14.42
CA PHE A 88 7.15 23.12 -14.29
C PHE A 88 6.81 22.98 -12.81
N GLU A 89 6.49 24.10 -12.16
CA GLU A 89 6.25 24.21 -10.70
C GLU A 89 4.81 23.85 -10.31
N SER A 90 3.89 23.76 -11.26
CA SER A 90 2.45 23.55 -11.03
C SER A 90 1.79 22.68 -12.11
N ALA A 91 0.67 22.02 -11.74
CA ALA A 91 -0.18 21.32 -12.68
C ALA A 91 -0.68 22.21 -13.83
N ALA A 92 -0.88 23.51 -13.61
CA ALA A 92 -1.26 24.46 -14.67
C ALA A 92 -0.16 24.62 -15.74
N GLN A 93 1.12 24.68 -15.35
CA GLN A 93 2.25 24.70 -16.30
C GLN A 93 2.37 23.37 -17.04
N LEU A 94 2.14 22.22 -16.37
CA LEU A 94 2.04 20.92 -17.03
C LEU A 94 0.85 20.85 -18.02
N LYS A 95 -0.27 21.56 -17.75
CA LYS A 95 -1.43 21.68 -18.63
C LYS A 95 -1.16 22.52 -19.88
N GLU A 96 -0.28 23.53 -19.81
CA GLU A 96 0.16 24.32 -20.98
C GLU A 96 1.34 23.68 -21.77
N ALA A 97 2.28 23.00 -21.10
CA ALA A 97 3.45 22.35 -21.72
C ALA A 97 3.08 21.41 -22.89
N SER A 98 3.93 21.26 -23.91
CA SER A 98 3.75 20.18 -24.89
C SER A 98 4.40 18.87 -24.42
N VAL A 99 4.00 17.74 -25.01
CA VAL A 99 4.63 16.44 -24.74
C VAL A 99 6.15 16.48 -25.00
N ALA A 100 6.60 17.29 -25.97
CA ALA A 100 8.02 17.46 -26.27
C ALA A 100 8.76 18.15 -25.11
N ASP A 101 8.20 19.24 -24.57
CA ASP A 101 8.82 20.00 -23.47
C ASP A 101 8.91 19.16 -22.17
N LEU A 102 7.99 18.22 -21.98
CA LEU A 102 8.04 17.24 -20.89
C LEU A 102 9.09 16.14 -21.13
N THR A 103 9.31 15.70 -22.37
CA THR A 103 10.33 14.68 -22.71
C THR A 103 11.77 15.22 -22.72
N ASP A 104 11.97 16.54 -22.70
CA ASP A 104 13.30 17.13 -22.46
C ASP A 104 13.76 16.98 -21.00
N VAL A 105 12.88 16.54 -20.08
CA VAL A 105 13.17 16.33 -18.65
C VAL A 105 13.70 14.90 -18.40
N GLU A 106 14.84 14.80 -17.73
CA GLU A 106 15.60 13.54 -17.61
C GLU A 106 14.82 12.44 -16.85
N GLY A 107 14.35 11.42 -17.56
CA GLY A 107 13.61 10.29 -16.99
C GLY A 107 12.10 10.36 -17.20
N ILE A 108 11.63 11.27 -18.05
CA ILE A 108 10.29 11.26 -18.62
C ILE A 108 10.38 10.79 -20.08
N ASP A 109 9.73 9.69 -20.41
CA ASP A 109 9.59 9.22 -21.78
C ASP A 109 8.26 9.69 -22.40
N GLU A 110 8.08 9.49 -23.71
CA GLU A 110 6.89 9.95 -24.44
C GLU A 110 5.59 9.30 -23.91
N ALA A 111 5.68 8.08 -23.37
CA ALA A 111 4.54 7.38 -22.76
C ALA A 111 4.15 7.96 -21.40
N LEU A 112 5.14 8.31 -20.56
CA LEU A 112 4.91 8.98 -19.28
C LEU A 112 4.45 10.42 -19.47
N ALA A 113 5.06 11.18 -20.40
CA ALA A 113 4.61 12.53 -20.74
C ALA A 113 3.15 12.53 -21.24
N ALA A 114 2.76 11.52 -22.03
CA ALA A 114 1.37 11.33 -22.44
C ALA A 114 0.43 10.97 -21.27
N ARG A 115 0.89 10.18 -20.28
CA ARG A 115 0.08 9.87 -19.08
C ARG A 115 -0.05 11.07 -18.15
N ILE A 116 1.04 11.78 -17.86
CA ILE A 116 1.01 13.06 -17.11
C ILE A 116 0.01 14.04 -17.75
N LYS A 117 -0.03 14.10 -19.10
CA LYS A 117 -1.01 14.89 -19.84
C LYS A 117 -2.45 14.41 -19.77
N ALA A 118 -2.69 13.13 -19.51
CA ALA A 118 -4.03 12.60 -19.25
C ALA A 118 -4.46 12.99 -17.82
N ASP A 119 -3.65 12.68 -16.81
CA ASP A 119 -3.92 12.95 -15.39
C ASP A 119 -4.19 14.45 -15.15
N VAL A 120 -3.28 15.33 -15.61
CA VAL A 120 -3.42 16.81 -15.56
C VAL A 120 -4.52 17.34 -16.49
N GLY A 121 -5.03 16.48 -17.39
CA GLY A 121 -6.13 16.77 -18.30
C GLY A 121 -7.52 16.46 -17.74
N GLU A 122 -7.65 15.69 -16.64
CA GLU A 122 -8.96 15.31 -16.11
C GLU A 122 -9.56 16.32 -15.10
N THR A 123 -8.79 17.36 -14.73
CA THR A 123 -9.22 18.52 -13.92
C THR A 123 -10.02 19.55 -14.75
N GLU A 124 -11.19 19.12 -15.24
CA GLU A 124 -12.20 20.00 -15.86
C GLU A 124 -13.51 20.02 -15.05
N PHE A 125 -13.50 19.51 -13.81
CA PHE A 125 -14.72 19.24 -13.04
C PHE A 125 -14.59 19.46 -11.53
N ASP A 126 -13.49 20.02 -11.05
CA ASP A 126 -13.16 20.11 -9.62
C ASP A 126 -14.25 20.85 -8.82
N ASP A 127 -14.69 22.03 -9.30
CA ASP A 127 -15.81 22.80 -8.74
C ASP A 127 -17.13 22.01 -8.69
N LEU A 128 -17.35 21.08 -9.63
CA LEU A 128 -18.51 20.18 -9.62
C LEU A 128 -18.34 19.00 -8.65
N THR A 129 -17.11 18.61 -8.31
CA THR A 129 -16.85 17.48 -7.40
C THR A 129 -16.96 17.83 -5.92
N ASP A 130 -16.84 19.11 -5.57
CA ASP A 130 -17.12 19.62 -4.22
C ASP A 130 -18.61 19.54 -3.86
N VAL A 131 -19.51 19.47 -4.85
CA VAL A 131 -20.96 19.39 -4.64
C VAL A 131 -21.37 18.04 -4.04
N THR A 132 -22.05 18.06 -2.89
CA THR A 132 -22.33 16.86 -2.09
C THR A 132 -23.11 15.80 -2.86
N GLY A 133 -22.40 14.75 -3.27
CA GLY A 133 -22.95 13.59 -3.98
C GLY A 133 -22.62 13.52 -5.47
N VAL A 134 -21.88 14.51 -6.01
CA VAL A 134 -21.41 14.59 -7.40
C VAL A 134 -19.93 14.15 -7.48
N GLY A 135 -19.65 12.86 -7.28
CA GLY A 135 -18.28 12.35 -7.52
C GLY A 135 -17.86 12.48 -9.00
N LEU A 136 -16.56 12.44 -9.30
CA LEU A 136 -15.94 12.65 -10.62
C LEU A 136 -16.70 12.00 -11.81
N GLN A 137 -17.17 10.76 -11.67
CA GLN A 137 -17.96 10.08 -12.72
C GLN A 137 -19.31 10.76 -13.04
N LYS A 138 -19.95 11.37 -12.04
CA LYS A 138 -21.18 12.16 -12.19
C LYS A 138 -20.88 13.55 -12.74
N ALA A 139 -19.82 14.21 -12.27
CA ALA A 139 -19.39 15.51 -12.79
C ALA A 139 -19.11 15.45 -14.30
N LYS A 140 -18.39 14.41 -14.76
CA LYS A 140 -18.15 14.11 -16.18
C LYS A 140 -19.43 13.89 -17.01
N VAL A 141 -20.52 13.45 -16.38
CA VAL A 141 -21.85 13.29 -17.01
C VAL A 141 -22.65 14.61 -17.01
N LEU A 142 -22.42 15.50 -16.03
CA LEU A 142 -22.97 16.86 -16.01
C LEU A 142 -22.32 17.74 -17.09
N GLY A 143 -21.00 17.75 -17.18
CA GLY A 143 -20.27 18.44 -18.26
C GLY A 143 -20.68 17.91 -19.64
N GLY A 144 -20.75 16.58 -19.80
CA GLY A 144 -21.29 15.94 -21.00
C GLY A 144 -22.77 16.26 -21.32
N SER A 145 -23.50 16.87 -20.37
CA SER A 145 -24.88 17.35 -20.52
C SER A 145 -24.98 18.88 -20.64
N GLY A 146 -23.87 19.61 -20.57
CA GLY A 146 -23.82 21.08 -20.65
C GLY A 146 -24.06 21.78 -19.30
N TYR A 147 -23.55 21.21 -18.21
CA TYR A 147 -23.35 21.89 -16.93
C TYR A 147 -21.86 21.76 -16.60
N GLU A 148 -21.09 22.81 -16.87
CA GLU A 148 -19.63 22.81 -16.78
C GLU A 148 -19.19 23.35 -15.41
N ASP A 149 -19.88 24.38 -14.89
CA ASP A 149 -19.60 25.02 -13.59
C ASP A 149 -20.76 24.88 -12.58
N VAL A 150 -20.49 25.19 -11.29
CA VAL A 150 -21.52 25.23 -10.22
C VAL A 150 -22.65 26.22 -10.54
N ASP A 151 -22.37 27.32 -11.25
CA ASP A 151 -23.38 28.29 -11.68
C ASP A 151 -24.37 27.70 -12.72
N ASP A 152 -23.97 26.75 -13.56
CA ASP A 152 -24.92 26.04 -14.43
C ASP A 152 -25.89 25.18 -13.61
N LEU A 153 -25.41 24.56 -12.51
CA LEU A 153 -26.26 23.82 -11.58
C LEU A 153 -27.24 24.74 -10.82
N ARG A 154 -26.90 26.01 -10.60
CA ARG A 154 -27.81 27.01 -10.03
C ARG A 154 -28.95 27.39 -10.99
N GLU A 155 -28.66 27.51 -12.29
CA GLU A 155 -29.69 27.74 -13.33
C GLU A 155 -30.46 26.47 -13.73
N ALA A 156 -30.02 25.29 -13.29
CA ALA A 156 -30.70 24.03 -13.53
C ALA A 156 -32.03 23.91 -12.76
N SER A 157 -33.02 23.26 -13.39
CA SER A 157 -34.21 22.78 -12.68
C SER A 157 -34.00 21.33 -12.25
N VAL A 158 -34.61 20.93 -11.13
CA VAL A 158 -34.58 19.53 -10.65
C VAL A 158 -35.06 18.57 -11.74
N GLU A 159 -36.08 18.95 -12.51
CA GLU A 159 -36.56 18.20 -13.68
C GLU A 159 -35.47 17.99 -14.75
N LYS A 160 -34.71 19.04 -15.13
CA LYS A 160 -33.62 18.94 -16.10
C LYS A 160 -32.47 18.05 -15.61
N LEU A 161 -32.15 18.11 -14.31
CA LEU A 161 -31.09 17.28 -13.73
C LEU A 161 -31.54 15.81 -13.63
N ALA A 162 -32.80 15.55 -13.26
CA ALA A 162 -33.36 14.20 -13.19
C ALA A 162 -33.62 13.54 -14.56
N ASP A 163 -33.62 14.32 -15.65
CA ASP A 163 -33.59 13.80 -17.03
C ASP A 163 -32.18 13.25 -17.41
N ILE A 164 -31.13 13.50 -16.62
CA ILE A 164 -29.75 13.06 -16.90
C ILE A 164 -29.53 11.63 -16.42
N THR A 165 -28.90 10.79 -17.25
CA THR A 165 -28.65 9.38 -16.92
C THR A 165 -27.73 9.21 -15.71
N GLY A 166 -28.27 8.76 -14.58
CA GLY A 166 -27.55 8.58 -13.33
C GLY A 166 -27.89 9.60 -12.24
N PHE A 167 -28.82 10.53 -12.53
CA PHE A 167 -29.36 11.49 -11.59
C PHE A 167 -30.83 11.20 -11.33
N ASP A 168 -31.15 10.84 -10.09
CA ASP A 168 -32.51 10.67 -9.60
C ASP A 168 -33.07 11.98 -9.00
N GLU A 169 -34.39 12.05 -8.79
CA GLU A 169 -35.08 13.25 -8.28
C GLU A 169 -34.64 13.63 -6.85
N GLU A 170 -34.21 12.65 -6.04
CA GLU A 170 -33.72 12.88 -4.67
C GLU A 170 -32.30 13.50 -4.71
N LEU A 171 -31.39 12.94 -5.52
CA LEU A 171 -30.06 13.51 -5.79
C LEU A 171 -30.14 14.90 -6.46
N ALA A 172 -31.00 15.07 -7.47
CA ALA A 172 -31.19 16.36 -8.14
C ALA A 172 -31.75 17.44 -7.20
N THR A 173 -32.53 17.04 -6.20
CA THR A 173 -32.98 17.93 -5.12
C THR A 173 -31.85 18.22 -4.13
N GLN A 174 -31.02 17.22 -3.78
CA GLN A 174 -29.86 17.39 -2.89
C GLN A 174 -28.82 18.34 -3.49
N ILE A 175 -28.40 18.11 -4.73
CA ILE A 175 -27.45 18.97 -5.48
C ILE A 175 -27.91 20.43 -5.43
N ARG A 176 -29.20 20.67 -5.71
CA ARG A 176 -29.75 22.04 -5.72
C ARG A 176 -29.90 22.66 -4.33
N ALA A 177 -29.99 21.86 -3.27
CA ALA A 177 -29.99 22.37 -1.89
C ALA A 177 -28.57 22.78 -1.47
N ASP A 178 -27.60 21.89 -1.70
CA ASP A 178 -26.17 22.05 -1.41
C ASP A 178 -25.60 23.30 -2.11
N VAL A 179 -25.77 23.38 -3.44
CA VAL A 179 -25.36 24.52 -4.30
C VAL A 179 -26.06 25.85 -3.96
N ALA A 180 -27.15 25.82 -3.19
CA ALA A 180 -27.87 26.98 -2.70
C ALA A 180 -27.60 27.32 -1.21
N GLU A 181 -26.93 26.44 -0.47
CA GLU A 181 -26.47 26.69 0.90
C GLU A 181 -25.05 27.27 0.90
N SER A 182 -24.23 26.92 -0.11
CA SER A 182 -22.88 27.45 -0.35
C SER A 182 -22.81 28.91 -0.85
N ASP A 183 -23.85 29.74 -0.64
CA ASP A 183 -23.81 31.18 -1.00
C ASP A 183 -24.57 32.07 0.00
N PRO A 184 -23.87 32.90 0.80
CA PRO A 184 -24.52 33.74 1.81
C PRO A 184 -25.18 35.01 1.24
N GLU A 185 -24.80 35.51 0.04
CA GLU A 185 -25.27 36.82 -0.45
C GLU A 185 -26.74 36.82 -0.93
N ALA A 186 -27.33 35.64 -1.14
CA ALA A 186 -28.75 35.52 -1.52
C ALA A 186 -29.74 35.80 -0.36
N SER A 187 -29.26 35.94 0.88
CA SER A 187 -30.11 35.95 2.09
C SER A 187 -30.73 37.31 2.48
N GLU A 188 -30.17 38.45 2.05
CA GLU A 188 -30.65 39.80 2.45
C GLU A 188 -31.97 40.25 1.76
N ALA A 189 -32.62 39.39 0.96
CA ALA A 189 -33.66 39.81 0.03
C ALA A 189 -35.06 39.18 0.25
N LEU A 190 -35.47 38.86 1.49
CA LEU A 190 -36.89 38.52 1.77
C LEU A 190 -37.35 38.63 3.25
N ASP A 191 -37.12 39.75 3.94
CA ASP A 191 -37.81 40.06 5.21
C ASP A 191 -38.44 41.47 5.23
N ASP A 192 -39.73 41.53 4.89
CA ASP A 192 -40.58 42.73 4.96
C ASP A 192 -42.07 42.29 5.07
N VAL A 193 -42.39 41.49 6.10
CA VAL A 193 -43.76 41.03 6.41
C VAL A 193 -44.05 41.27 7.90
N GLU A 194 -45.15 41.97 8.17
CA GLU A 194 -45.58 42.45 9.49
C GLU A 194 -45.69 41.31 10.56
N GLU A 195 -44.83 41.33 11.58
CA GLU A 195 -45.13 40.67 12.87
C GLU A 195 -46.20 41.45 13.65
N HIS A 196 -47.14 40.72 14.28
CA HIS A 196 -48.23 41.29 15.07
C HIS A 196 -48.57 40.37 16.24
N ASP A 197 -48.50 40.93 17.47
CA ASP A 197 -48.92 40.36 18.76
C ASP A 197 -48.10 39.13 19.26
N ASP A 198 -47.72 38.99 20.54
CA ASP A 198 -48.09 39.67 21.80
C ASP A 198 -46.94 39.52 22.84
N ASP A 199 -46.90 40.36 23.89
CA ASP A 199 -46.00 40.20 25.06
C ASP A 199 -46.30 38.91 25.88
N ASP A 200 -45.29 38.26 26.51
CA ASP A 200 -45.07 38.37 27.98
C ASP A 200 -43.82 37.61 28.54
N ASP A 201 -43.40 38.03 29.74
CA ASP A 201 -42.59 37.38 30.81
C ASP A 201 -41.20 36.73 30.52
N ALA A 202 -40.16 37.56 30.69
CA ALA A 202 -39.03 37.39 31.63
C ALA A 202 -38.80 36.03 32.36
N SER A 203 -37.59 35.63 32.78
CA SER A 203 -36.23 36.23 32.71
C SER A 203 -35.17 35.23 33.23
N ALA A 204 -33.92 35.38 32.80
CA ALA A 204 -32.67 35.28 33.59
C ALA A 204 -31.45 35.23 32.65
N ALA A 205 -30.37 35.93 32.99
CA ALA A 205 -29.09 35.83 32.28
C ALA A 205 -28.09 34.96 33.07
N ASP A 206 -27.13 34.38 32.35
CA ASP A 206 -25.70 34.46 32.69
C ASP A 206 -24.87 34.16 31.41
N ASP A 207 -23.63 34.65 31.41
CA ASP A 207 -22.68 34.89 30.32
C ASP A 207 -22.38 33.77 29.28
N LEU A 208 -22.08 34.24 28.04
CA LEU A 208 -20.85 34.07 27.20
C LEU A 208 -20.00 32.77 27.33
N ASP A 209 -19.33 32.26 26.29
CA ASP A 209 -18.77 32.93 25.09
C ASP A 209 -18.66 31.98 23.86
N VAL A 210 -18.18 32.48 22.71
CA VAL A 210 -18.21 31.77 21.38
C VAL A 210 -16.83 31.29 20.87
N ALA A 211 -16.78 30.05 20.36
CA ALA A 211 -15.81 29.45 19.41
C ALA A 211 -16.37 28.07 18.97
N ALA A 212 -16.40 27.60 17.72
CA ALA A 212 -15.72 27.90 16.45
C ALA A 212 -14.24 27.42 16.36
N ASP A 213 -13.95 26.22 15.78
CA ASP A 213 -14.71 24.95 15.94
C ASP A 213 -13.88 23.62 16.14
N ASP A 214 -13.27 22.87 15.20
CA ASP A 214 -13.11 22.92 13.73
C ASP A 214 -12.72 21.51 13.12
N ALA A 215 -12.45 21.38 11.79
CA ALA A 215 -11.97 20.14 11.10
C ALA A 215 -10.40 20.01 11.10
N ALA A 216 -9.70 19.02 10.52
CA ALA A 216 -9.99 17.78 9.78
C ALA A 216 -8.93 16.65 10.12
N ASP A 217 -9.06 15.45 9.51
CA ASP A 217 -8.04 14.53 8.90
C ASP A 217 -6.61 14.32 9.51
N ASP A 218 -5.75 13.35 9.12
CA ASP A 218 -5.89 11.96 8.62
C ASP A 218 -4.55 11.18 8.95
N VAL A 219 -4.32 9.98 8.40
CA VAL A 219 -3.06 9.18 8.31
C VAL A 219 -2.42 8.75 9.66
N GLY A 220 -1.53 7.76 9.76
CA GLY A 220 -0.53 7.21 8.81
C GLY A 220 0.79 7.94 9.06
N GLU A 221 1.95 7.31 9.32
CA GLU A 221 2.43 6.00 8.87
C GLU A 221 3.18 5.22 10.00
N THR A 222 3.91 4.17 9.62
CA THR A 222 4.77 3.31 10.43
C THR A 222 6.17 3.87 10.65
N ALA A 223 6.68 3.66 11.88
CA ALA A 223 8.08 3.38 12.16
C ALA A 223 8.11 2.26 13.24
N ALA A 224 9.11 1.39 13.35
CA ALA A 224 10.49 1.67 13.74
C ALA A 224 10.57 2.66 14.95
N ASP A 225 11.42 2.47 15.97
CA ASP A 225 12.67 1.73 15.94
C ASP A 225 13.09 1.14 17.32
N GLU A 226 14.22 0.41 17.28
CA GLU A 226 15.39 0.37 18.17
C GLU A 226 15.43 -0.16 19.64
N ALA A 227 16.60 -0.77 19.88
CA ALA A 227 17.56 -0.59 20.98
C ALA A 227 17.55 -1.41 22.31
N ASP A 228 18.80 -1.71 22.71
CA ASP A 228 19.39 -2.08 24.02
C ASP A 228 18.88 -3.34 24.77
N ALA A 229 19.64 -4.45 24.82
CA ALA A 229 20.86 -4.74 25.62
C ALA A 229 20.58 -5.03 27.11
N THR A 230 21.00 -6.18 27.66
CA THR A 230 22.30 -6.44 28.34
C THR A 230 22.27 -7.87 28.94
N ASP A 231 23.34 -8.59 29.32
CA ASP A 231 24.81 -8.58 29.07
C ASP A 231 25.39 -9.90 29.71
N GLU A 232 26.72 -10.07 29.80
CA GLU A 232 27.51 -11.09 30.58
C GLU A 232 27.57 -12.53 30.01
N ALA A 233 28.70 -13.26 29.94
CA ALA A 233 30.12 -12.93 30.23
C ALA A 233 31.10 -14.00 29.68
N ASP A 234 32.42 -13.67 29.67
CA ASP A 234 33.60 -14.56 29.51
C ASP A 234 33.77 -15.26 28.13
N GLY A 235 34.94 -15.44 27.50
CA GLY A 235 36.38 -15.22 27.78
C GLY A 235 37.17 -16.20 26.86
N THR A 236 38.34 -15.96 26.25
CA THR A 236 39.49 -15.10 26.61
C THR A 236 40.45 -14.89 25.41
N ALA A 237 41.20 -13.78 25.40
CA ALA A 237 42.59 -13.61 24.91
C ALA A 237 43.04 -13.87 23.43
N ALA A 238 43.22 -12.75 22.71
CA ALA A 238 44.52 -12.19 22.24
C ALA A 238 45.18 -12.56 20.88
N ALA A 239 45.61 -11.47 20.20
CA ALA A 239 46.65 -11.31 19.14
C ALA A 239 46.48 -12.11 17.81
N ASP A 240 46.22 -11.54 16.63
CA ASP A 240 46.72 -10.33 15.91
C ASP A 240 47.87 -10.61 14.91
N ALA A 241 47.59 -10.28 13.64
CA ALA A 241 48.47 -10.14 12.46
C ALA A 241 49.46 -11.27 12.04
N ALA A 242 49.11 -11.95 10.94
CA ALA A 242 50.02 -12.15 9.81
C ALA A 242 49.27 -12.33 8.49
N ASP A 243 49.84 -11.75 7.42
CA ASP A 243 49.48 -11.89 6.01
C ASP A 243 50.07 -13.21 5.45
N GLU A 244 49.29 -13.99 4.71
CA GLU A 244 49.75 -15.08 3.83
C GLU A 244 48.70 -15.33 2.71
N ALA A 245 49.15 -15.92 1.59
CA ALA A 245 48.39 -15.94 0.34
C ALA A 245 47.23 -16.95 0.29
N ASP A 246 46.27 -16.66 -0.61
CA ASP A 246 45.27 -17.63 -1.08
C ASP A 246 45.95 -18.84 -1.73
N ALA A 247 45.89 -19.97 -1.02
CA ALA A 247 46.36 -21.26 -1.47
C ALA A 247 45.32 -22.31 -1.05
N GLY A 248 44.60 -22.85 -2.03
CA GLY A 248 43.58 -23.87 -1.81
C GLY A 248 44.12 -25.14 -1.13
N PRO A 249 43.23 -26.05 -0.68
CA PRO A 249 43.59 -27.23 0.11
C PRO A 249 44.74 -28.01 -0.56
N SER A 250 45.79 -28.28 0.22
CA SER A 250 47.06 -28.83 -0.28
C SER A 250 47.13 -30.36 -0.13
N GLY A 251 46.45 -30.89 0.88
CA GLY A 251 46.21 -32.30 1.10
C GLY A 251 44.72 -32.62 1.16
N LEU A 252 44.39 -33.90 1.01
CA LEU A 252 43.00 -34.40 1.08
C LEU A 252 42.32 -34.12 2.43
N GLU A 253 43.12 -33.99 3.50
CA GLU A 253 42.69 -33.72 4.88
C GLU A 253 42.43 -32.23 5.15
N ASP A 254 42.84 -31.33 4.24
CA ASP A 254 42.51 -29.91 4.28
C ASP A 254 41.07 -29.64 3.77
N ILE A 255 40.47 -30.59 3.05
CA ILE A 255 39.15 -30.46 2.40
C ILE A 255 38.01 -30.50 3.42
N ALA A 256 37.07 -29.57 3.33
CA ALA A 256 36.01 -29.31 4.30
C ALA A 256 35.04 -30.49 4.56
N GLY A 257 35.44 -31.39 5.48
CA GLY A 257 34.66 -32.55 5.93
C GLY A 257 35.31 -33.91 5.64
N VAL A 258 36.51 -33.91 5.06
CA VAL A 258 37.36 -35.09 4.84
C VAL A 258 38.38 -35.19 5.99
N GLY A 259 38.15 -36.09 6.93
CA GLY A 259 39.15 -36.45 7.96
C GLY A 259 40.00 -37.65 7.52
N ASP A 260 41.03 -38.00 8.30
CA ASP A 260 42.06 -39.00 7.99
C ASP A 260 41.48 -40.28 7.36
N SER A 261 40.42 -40.84 7.97
CA SER A 261 39.80 -42.10 7.53
C SER A 261 39.13 -42.00 6.15
N LYS A 262 38.58 -40.84 5.79
CA LYS A 262 37.97 -40.60 4.47
C LYS A 262 39.01 -40.25 3.42
N ALA A 263 40.07 -39.56 3.82
CA ALA A 263 41.23 -39.36 2.96
C ALA A 263 41.87 -40.71 2.60
N GLU A 264 41.90 -41.67 3.53
CA GLU A 264 42.31 -43.05 3.26
C GLU A 264 41.36 -43.76 2.27
N SER A 265 40.03 -43.67 2.43
CA SER A 265 39.08 -44.21 1.45
C SER A 265 39.24 -43.61 0.04
N LEU A 266 39.49 -42.29 -0.05
CA LEU A 266 39.73 -41.60 -1.31
C LEU A 266 41.04 -42.07 -1.97
N ARG A 267 42.13 -42.28 -1.20
CA ARG A 267 43.37 -42.90 -1.69
C ARG A 267 43.16 -44.33 -2.17
N GLU A 268 42.42 -45.15 -1.42
CA GLU A 268 42.15 -46.55 -1.82
C GLU A 268 41.27 -46.64 -3.08
N ALA A 269 40.42 -45.63 -3.34
CA ALA A 269 39.71 -45.44 -4.60
C ALA A 269 40.56 -44.85 -5.75
N GLY A 270 41.80 -44.41 -5.49
CA GLY A 270 42.73 -43.85 -6.49
C GLY A 270 42.77 -42.32 -6.58
N TYR A 271 42.08 -41.60 -5.69
CA TYR A 271 42.09 -40.14 -5.60
C TYR A 271 43.20 -39.64 -4.67
N ASP A 272 44.45 -39.97 -4.99
CA ASP A 272 45.64 -39.67 -4.17
C ASP A 272 45.95 -38.16 -4.00
N SER A 273 45.34 -37.27 -4.78
CA SER A 273 45.57 -35.82 -4.72
C SER A 273 44.30 -34.99 -4.94
N VAL A 274 44.39 -33.72 -4.53
CA VAL A 274 43.32 -32.72 -4.71
C VAL A 274 43.01 -32.50 -6.19
N ASP A 275 44.01 -32.58 -7.08
CA ASP A 275 43.82 -32.49 -8.53
C ASP A 275 43.11 -33.73 -9.11
N ALA A 276 43.34 -34.92 -8.56
CA ALA A 276 42.62 -36.13 -8.95
C ALA A 276 41.13 -36.06 -8.57
N ILE A 277 40.82 -35.44 -7.42
CA ILE A 277 39.44 -35.11 -7.02
C ILE A 277 38.85 -34.03 -7.93
N ARG A 278 39.60 -32.99 -8.30
CA ARG A 278 39.13 -31.93 -9.21
C ARG A 278 38.70 -32.50 -10.56
N GLY A 279 39.47 -33.44 -11.11
CA GLY A 279 39.16 -34.12 -12.38
C GLY A 279 38.05 -35.16 -12.32
N ALA A 280 37.54 -35.53 -11.13
CA ALA A 280 36.48 -36.52 -10.98
C ALA A 280 35.08 -35.92 -11.13
N SER A 281 34.11 -36.72 -11.57
CA SER A 281 32.69 -36.36 -11.47
C SER A 281 32.16 -36.52 -10.04
N GLN A 282 31.14 -35.75 -9.68
CA GLN A 282 30.44 -35.90 -8.39
C GLN A 282 29.89 -37.31 -8.20
N SER A 283 29.48 -37.99 -9.28
CA SER A 283 29.03 -39.37 -9.28
C SER A 283 30.12 -40.36 -8.84
N GLU A 284 31.31 -40.29 -9.45
CA GLU A 284 32.40 -41.23 -9.12
C GLU A 284 32.90 -41.02 -7.68
N LEU A 285 32.96 -39.75 -7.23
CA LEU A 285 33.25 -39.42 -5.82
C LEU A 285 32.16 -39.90 -4.85
N ALA A 286 30.91 -40.06 -5.31
CA ALA A 286 29.78 -40.51 -4.50
C ALA A 286 29.67 -42.05 -4.37
N ASP A 287 30.41 -42.80 -5.19
CA ASP A 287 30.51 -44.27 -5.15
C ASP A 287 31.66 -44.76 -4.23
N VAL A 288 32.49 -43.86 -3.69
CA VAL A 288 33.59 -44.19 -2.77
C VAL A 288 33.07 -44.52 -1.37
N GLU A 289 33.65 -45.55 -0.72
CA GLU A 289 33.24 -45.97 0.62
C GLU A 289 33.39 -44.84 1.66
N ASP A 290 32.33 -44.61 2.45
CA ASP A 290 32.12 -43.47 3.36
C ASP A 290 32.04 -42.05 2.73
N VAL A 291 32.01 -41.92 1.39
CA VAL A 291 31.81 -40.63 0.68
C VAL A 291 30.45 -40.61 -0.04
N GLY A 292 29.36 -40.48 0.72
CA GLY A 292 28.03 -40.33 0.12
C GLY A 292 27.86 -39.03 -0.69
N ASN A 293 26.92 -39.00 -1.64
CA ASN A 293 26.65 -37.88 -2.57
C ASN A 293 26.65 -36.47 -1.94
N ALA A 294 26.07 -36.30 -0.75
CA ALA A 294 26.05 -35.00 -0.04
C ALA A 294 27.44 -34.53 0.46
N LEU A 295 28.42 -35.44 0.58
CA LEU A 295 29.82 -35.11 0.83
C LEU A 295 30.58 -34.92 -0.48
N ALA A 296 30.33 -35.75 -1.51
CA ALA A 296 30.93 -35.59 -2.84
C ALA A 296 30.66 -34.19 -3.44
N ALA A 297 29.42 -33.70 -3.36
CA ALA A 297 29.05 -32.34 -3.76
C ALA A 297 29.83 -31.26 -3.00
N ARG A 298 30.07 -31.47 -1.70
CA ARG A 298 30.80 -30.54 -0.83
C ARG A 298 32.28 -30.51 -1.17
N ILE A 299 32.88 -31.69 -1.37
CA ILE A 299 34.27 -31.85 -1.81
C ILE A 299 34.49 -31.15 -3.14
N LYS A 300 33.61 -31.36 -4.13
CA LYS A 300 33.72 -30.75 -5.46
C LYS A 300 33.65 -29.20 -5.41
N ALA A 301 32.74 -28.66 -4.57
CA ALA A 301 32.64 -27.21 -4.36
C ALA A 301 33.88 -26.61 -3.64
N ASP A 302 34.47 -27.32 -2.68
CA ASP A 302 35.61 -26.88 -1.87
C ASP A 302 36.95 -26.96 -2.64
N VAL A 303 37.07 -27.93 -3.56
CA VAL A 303 38.24 -28.11 -4.44
C VAL A 303 38.21 -27.16 -5.66
N GLY A 304 37.06 -26.55 -5.93
CA GLY A 304 36.81 -25.62 -7.04
C GLY A 304 36.66 -26.35 -8.37
N ASP A 305 35.48 -26.27 -8.97
CA ASP A 305 35.26 -26.81 -10.32
C ASP A 305 35.85 -25.85 -11.36
N LEU A 306 36.73 -26.37 -12.21
CA LEU A 306 37.34 -25.65 -13.31
C LEU A 306 37.09 -26.43 -14.59
N GLU A 307 35.95 -26.14 -15.20
CA GLU A 307 35.67 -26.54 -16.58
C GLU A 307 36.67 -25.82 -17.51
N VAL A 308 37.69 -26.56 -17.94
CA VAL A 308 38.56 -26.18 -19.06
C VAL A 308 38.35 -27.22 -20.15
N ALA A 309 37.87 -26.75 -21.30
CA ALA A 309 37.28 -27.60 -22.33
C ALA A 309 38.30 -28.15 -23.36
N GLU A 310 37.76 -28.96 -24.27
CA GLU A 310 38.33 -29.37 -25.57
C GLU A 310 39.55 -30.32 -25.56
N GLU A 311 39.30 -31.61 -25.84
CA GLU A 311 39.87 -32.29 -27.02
C GLU A 311 39.24 -33.69 -27.21
N THR A 312 38.25 -33.83 -28.10
CA THR A 312 37.98 -35.12 -28.77
C THR A 312 37.22 -34.89 -30.08
N GLU A 313 37.90 -35.06 -31.22
CA GLU A 313 37.24 -35.15 -32.53
C GLU A 313 36.49 -36.49 -32.63
N ALA A 314 35.18 -36.45 -32.88
CA ALA A 314 34.37 -37.62 -33.22
C ALA A 314 33.44 -37.28 -34.40
N GLU A 315 33.19 -38.26 -35.26
CA GLU A 315 32.55 -38.06 -36.57
C GLU A 315 31.06 -37.69 -36.43
N LEU A 316 30.66 -36.53 -36.96
CA LEU A 316 29.25 -36.16 -37.12
C LEU A 316 28.64 -37.00 -38.26
N GLU A 317 27.85 -38.01 -37.91
CA GLU A 317 26.92 -38.68 -38.82
C GLU A 317 25.65 -37.80 -38.99
N GLU A 318 24.97 -37.85 -40.14
CA GLU A 318 23.81 -36.99 -40.43
C GLU A 318 22.57 -37.45 -39.62
N GLU A 319 22.38 -36.90 -38.42
CA GLU A 319 21.14 -37.05 -37.65
C GLU A 319 20.04 -36.14 -38.23
N GLU A 320 18.79 -36.63 -38.24
CA GLU A 320 17.65 -35.90 -38.80
C GLU A 320 17.33 -34.66 -37.93
N PRO A 321 16.81 -33.56 -38.50
CA PRO A 321 16.47 -32.39 -37.70
C PRO A 321 15.38 -32.75 -36.68
N GLU A 322 15.71 -32.58 -35.40
CA GLU A 322 14.72 -32.52 -34.32
C GLU A 322 13.63 -31.49 -34.68
N PRO A 323 12.35 -31.74 -34.31
CA PRO A 323 11.27 -30.83 -34.63
C PRO A 323 11.45 -29.49 -33.91
N ASP A 324 11.03 -28.39 -34.55
CA ASP A 324 11.21 -27.03 -34.04
C ASP A 324 10.60 -26.85 -32.63
N GLU A 325 11.44 -26.84 -31.57
CA GLU A 325 11.03 -26.40 -30.22
C GLU A 325 10.68 -24.90 -30.20
N GLU A 326 11.13 -24.13 -31.20
CA GLU A 326 10.75 -22.73 -31.46
C GLU A 326 9.26 -22.53 -31.86
N ALA A 327 8.44 -23.59 -31.78
CA ALA A 327 7.00 -23.58 -32.08
C ALA A 327 6.09 -23.58 -30.82
N GLU A 328 6.64 -23.66 -29.60
CA GLU A 328 5.92 -23.18 -28.42
C GLU A 328 5.89 -21.64 -28.44
N ALA A 329 4.88 -21.09 -29.12
CA ALA A 329 4.64 -19.66 -29.12
C ALA A 329 4.44 -19.16 -27.68
N GLU A 330 4.87 -17.93 -27.40
CA GLU A 330 4.64 -17.24 -26.11
C GLU A 330 3.14 -16.88 -25.98
N VAL A 331 2.29 -17.88 -25.75
CA VAL A 331 0.86 -17.68 -25.53
C VAL A 331 0.67 -16.94 -24.21
N GLU A 332 0.05 -15.77 -24.25
CA GLU A 332 -0.23 -15.00 -23.05
C GLU A 332 -1.15 -15.81 -22.14
N THR A 333 -0.72 -16.04 -20.89
CA THR A 333 -1.42 -16.88 -19.91
C THR A 333 -1.85 -16.05 -18.71
N GLU A 334 -3.09 -16.22 -18.25
CA GLU A 334 -3.61 -15.51 -17.08
C GLU A 334 -4.10 -16.47 -15.98
N LEU A 335 -4.08 -15.99 -14.73
CA LEU A 335 -4.52 -16.73 -13.56
C LEU A 335 -6.03 -16.62 -13.36
N ARG A 336 -6.79 -17.61 -13.85
CA ARG A 336 -8.25 -17.70 -13.64
C ARG A 336 -8.60 -18.53 -12.40
N PRO A 337 -9.56 -18.11 -11.56
CA PRO A 337 -10.07 -18.93 -10.47
C PRO A 337 -11.00 -20.03 -10.97
N ARG A 338 -10.94 -21.21 -10.34
CA ARG A 338 -11.90 -22.31 -10.57
C ARG A 338 -13.28 -22.01 -9.96
N GLY A 339 -14.35 -22.55 -10.55
CA GLY A 339 -15.70 -22.49 -10.01
C GLY A 339 -16.46 -21.17 -10.23
N LEU A 340 -17.71 -21.14 -9.79
CA LEU A 340 -18.65 -20.04 -10.01
C LEU A 340 -18.39 -18.82 -9.10
N VAL A 341 -17.27 -18.14 -9.30
CA VAL A 341 -16.86 -16.98 -8.47
C VAL A 341 -17.86 -15.84 -8.51
N GLU A 342 -18.53 -15.57 -9.63
CA GLU A 342 -19.50 -14.46 -9.72
C GLU A 342 -20.92 -14.80 -9.24
N LYS A 343 -21.21 -16.05 -8.86
CA LYS A 343 -22.54 -16.42 -8.37
C LYS A 343 -22.90 -15.63 -7.11
N THR A 344 -24.14 -15.11 -7.08
CA THR A 344 -24.69 -14.23 -6.04
C THR A 344 -26.00 -14.85 -5.52
N PRO A 345 -26.32 -14.77 -4.22
CA PRO A 345 -27.39 -15.58 -3.61
C PRO A 345 -28.80 -14.99 -3.77
N GLU A 346 -29.81 -15.86 -3.74
CA GLU A 346 -31.23 -15.47 -3.67
C GLU A 346 -31.64 -15.08 -2.23
N LEU A 347 -31.49 -13.78 -1.93
CA LEU A 347 -31.95 -13.15 -0.69
C LEU A 347 -33.37 -12.56 -0.83
N THR A 348 -34.07 -12.42 0.29
CA THR A 348 -35.31 -11.62 0.35
C THR A 348 -35.01 -10.12 0.50
N ASP A 349 -35.92 -9.24 0.05
CA ASP A 349 -35.75 -7.78 0.14
C ASP A 349 -35.40 -7.27 1.56
N GLU A 350 -35.97 -7.92 2.57
CA GLU A 350 -35.71 -7.63 4.00
C GLU A 350 -34.28 -8.04 4.40
N GLU A 351 -33.83 -9.23 3.99
CA GLU A 351 -32.46 -9.68 4.25
C GLU A 351 -31.43 -8.84 3.51
N GLU A 352 -31.71 -8.46 2.27
CA GLU A 352 -30.83 -7.60 1.48
C GLU A 352 -30.75 -6.19 2.08
N ARG A 353 -31.88 -5.60 2.48
CA ARG A 353 -31.91 -4.32 3.22
C ARG A 353 -31.11 -4.40 4.52
N LEU A 354 -31.27 -5.46 5.31
CA LEU A 354 -30.50 -5.68 6.54
C LEU A 354 -29.01 -5.94 6.28
N LEU A 355 -28.65 -6.53 5.13
CA LEU A 355 -27.27 -6.77 4.71
C LEU A 355 -26.58 -5.46 4.30
N ARG A 356 -27.26 -4.62 3.52
CA ARG A 356 -26.83 -3.24 3.20
C ARG A 356 -26.69 -2.41 4.48
N GLN A 357 -27.69 -2.44 5.37
CA GLN A 357 -27.61 -1.79 6.68
C GLN A 357 -26.38 -2.26 7.48
N ARG A 358 -26.14 -3.57 7.55
CA ARG A 358 -24.97 -4.14 8.25
C ARG A 358 -23.64 -3.64 7.68
N ARG A 359 -23.55 -3.39 6.36
CA ARG A 359 -22.35 -2.85 5.72
C ARG A 359 -22.14 -1.36 6.07
N ARG A 360 -23.21 -0.56 6.07
CA ARG A 360 -23.20 0.87 6.41
C ARG A 360 -22.97 1.14 7.90
N ASP A 361 -23.76 0.51 8.77
CA ASP A 361 -23.76 0.78 10.22
C ASP A 361 -22.48 0.24 10.91
N GLY A 362 -21.77 -0.70 10.26
CA GLY A 362 -20.44 -1.15 10.66
C GLY A 362 -20.35 -1.74 12.07
N LYS A 363 -19.20 -1.50 12.72
CA LYS A 363 -18.91 -1.76 14.15
C LYS A 363 -17.56 -1.14 14.55
N PRO A 364 -17.38 -0.71 15.80
CA PRO A 364 -16.05 -0.39 16.34
C PRO A 364 -15.09 -1.58 16.26
N GLN A 365 -13.78 -1.31 16.21
CA GLN A 365 -12.73 -2.35 16.17
C GLN A 365 -12.73 -3.28 17.41
N PHE A 366 -13.26 -2.81 18.55
CA PHE A 366 -13.22 -3.49 19.86
C PHE A 366 -11.84 -4.00 20.30
N ASN A 367 -10.79 -3.25 19.96
CA ASN A 367 -9.45 -3.48 20.47
C ASN A 367 -9.36 -3.15 21.97
N ARG A 368 -8.56 -3.91 22.71
CA ARG A 368 -8.30 -3.76 24.16
C ARG A 368 -7.76 -2.35 24.47
N GLN A 369 -8.17 -1.76 25.61
CA GLN A 369 -7.58 -0.49 26.06
C GLN A 369 -6.03 -0.55 26.11
N ASP A 370 -5.39 0.54 25.69
CA ASP A 370 -3.95 0.79 25.76
C ASP A 370 -3.07 -0.26 25.06
N HIS A 371 -3.59 -0.95 24.03
CA HIS A 371 -2.82 -1.92 23.24
C HIS A 371 -1.70 -1.24 22.44
N HIS A 372 -2.01 -0.18 21.68
CA HIS A 372 -1.02 0.63 20.95
C HIS A 372 0.07 1.20 21.87
N VAL A 373 -0.26 1.53 23.13
CA VAL A 373 0.69 2.12 24.09
C VAL A 373 1.84 1.16 24.45
N LYS A 374 1.65 -0.18 24.35
CA LYS A 374 2.66 -1.17 24.74
C LYS A 374 2.59 -2.45 23.90
N LYS A 375 3.62 -2.72 23.09
CA LYS A 375 3.82 -3.94 22.26
C LYS A 375 3.44 -5.27 22.96
N ARG A 376 3.65 -5.41 24.28
CA ARG A 376 3.24 -6.58 25.10
C ARG A 376 1.72 -6.74 25.36
N THR A 377 0.90 -5.80 24.92
CA THR A 377 -0.56 -5.76 25.15
C THR A 377 -1.27 -6.08 23.83
N PRO A 378 -1.72 -7.33 23.62
CA PRO A 378 -2.37 -7.68 22.36
C PRO A 378 -3.72 -6.97 22.19
N THR A 379 -4.07 -6.71 20.93
CA THR A 379 -5.35 -6.15 20.44
C THR A 379 -6.57 -6.88 21.02
N SER A 380 -6.50 -8.22 21.11
CA SER A 380 -7.57 -9.12 21.58
C SER A 380 -8.32 -8.58 22.82
N TRP A 381 -9.60 -8.23 22.63
CA TRP A 381 -10.45 -7.55 23.61
C TRP A 381 -10.36 -8.16 25.03
N ARG A 382 -10.19 -7.30 26.04
CA ARG A 382 -10.32 -7.67 27.46
C ARG A 382 -11.10 -6.58 28.18
N ARG A 383 -12.28 -6.91 28.71
CA ARG A 383 -13.16 -5.96 29.43
C ARG A 383 -12.36 -5.14 30.45
N PRO A 384 -12.34 -3.80 30.35
CA PRO A 384 -11.51 -2.96 31.20
C PRO A 384 -11.93 -3.09 32.67
N ARG A 385 -10.96 -3.35 33.57
CA ARG A 385 -11.21 -3.63 35.00
C ARG A 385 -10.69 -2.57 35.97
N GLY A 386 -9.74 -1.72 35.54
CA GLY A 386 -9.14 -0.72 36.41
C GLY A 386 -10.15 0.29 36.94
N GLN A 387 -10.16 0.55 38.25
CA GLN A 387 -11.19 1.38 38.89
C GLN A 387 -11.26 2.81 38.33
N LEU A 388 -10.12 3.34 37.86
CA LEU A 388 -9.99 4.66 37.24
C LEU A 388 -9.87 4.63 35.69
N SER A 389 -10.02 3.46 35.06
CA SER A 389 -9.95 3.33 33.58
C SER A 389 -10.96 4.26 32.91
N LYS A 390 -10.48 5.02 31.92
CA LYS A 390 -11.28 6.00 31.16
C LYS A 390 -12.29 5.28 30.25
N GLN A 391 -11.86 4.23 29.56
CA GLN A 391 -12.73 3.35 28.77
C GLN A 391 -13.83 2.70 29.64
N ARG A 392 -13.48 2.13 30.80
CA ARG A 392 -14.48 1.57 31.75
C ARG A 392 -15.51 2.59 32.24
N ARG A 393 -15.16 3.88 32.23
CA ARG A 393 -16.00 5.01 32.66
C ARG A 393 -16.84 5.61 31.54
N GLY A 394 -16.74 5.13 30.30
CA GLY A 394 -17.48 5.69 29.16
C GLY A 394 -17.01 7.08 28.73
N VAL A 395 -15.72 7.40 28.89
CA VAL A 395 -15.16 8.68 28.42
C VAL A 395 -15.01 8.63 26.89
N LYS A 396 -15.65 9.57 26.16
CA LYS A 396 -15.53 9.73 24.69
C LYS A 396 -14.05 9.78 24.27
N GLY A 397 -13.71 9.24 23.09
CA GLY A 397 -12.32 9.20 22.60
C GLY A 397 -11.40 8.19 23.28
N LYS A 398 -11.96 7.19 24.00
CA LYS A 398 -11.20 6.04 24.56
C LYS A 398 -11.74 4.66 24.13
N GLY A 399 -12.51 4.65 23.04
CA GLY A 399 -13.07 3.47 22.38
C GLY A 399 -14.25 2.85 23.13
N ASP A 400 -15.18 2.25 22.38
CA ASP A 400 -16.37 1.63 22.95
C ASP A 400 -16.08 0.38 23.78
N THR A 401 -16.95 0.14 24.77
CA THR A 401 -16.98 -1.12 25.50
C THR A 401 -17.90 -2.11 24.79
N VAL A 402 -17.47 -3.36 24.64
CA VAL A 402 -18.31 -4.43 24.06
C VAL A 402 -19.60 -4.61 24.87
N GLU A 403 -20.72 -4.25 24.25
CA GLU A 403 -22.07 -4.34 24.80
C GLU A 403 -23.06 -5.01 23.82
N ALA A 404 -24.25 -5.36 24.31
CA ALA A 404 -25.22 -6.12 23.54
C ALA A 404 -25.90 -5.31 22.40
N GLY A 405 -25.82 -3.98 22.43
CA GLY A 405 -26.35 -3.10 21.39
C GLY A 405 -25.62 -3.21 20.05
N PHE A 406 -24.30 -3.46 20.08
CA PHE A 406 -23.45 -3.63 18.89
C PHE A 406 -23.63 -4.99 18.18
N ARG A 407 -24.83 -5.60 18.27
CA ARG A 407 -25.15 -6.86 17.61
C ARG A 407 -25.82 -6.58 16.28
N THR A 408 -25.20 -7.04 15.20
CA THR A 408 -25.78 -7.03 13.85
C THR A 408 -27.14 -7.75 13.80
N PRO A 409 -28.06 -7.37 12.88
CA PRO A 409 -29.41 -7.94 12.83
C PRO A 409 -29.40 -9.46 12.65
N THR A 410 -30.34 -10.16 13.30
CA THR A 410 -30.27 -11.63 13.43
C THR A 410 -30.34 -12.37 12.10
N ALA A 411 -31.10 -11.89 11.11
CA ALA A 411 -31.23 -12.53 9.79
C ALA A 411 -29.96 -12.45 8.91
N VAL A 412 -29.02 -11.55 9.24
CA VAL A 412 -27.79 -11.33 8.45
C VAL A 412 -26.51 -11.48 9.29
N ARG A 413 -26.62 -12.06 10.48
CA ARG A 413 -25.50 -12.25 11.42
C ARG A 413 -24.76 -13.54 11.08
N GLY A 414 -23.65 -13.41 10.37
CA GLY A 414 -22.79 -14.53 9.96
C GLY A 414 -22.71 -14.74 8.46
N ARG A 415 -23.66 -14.19 7.69
CA ARG A 415 -23.61 -14.13 6.22
C ARG A 415 -22.29 -13.50 5.74
N HIS A 416 -21.71 -14.01 4.65
CA HIS A 416 -20.59 -13.41 3.92
C HIS A 416 -20.91 -11.95 3.50
N PRO A 417 -19.95 -11.09 3.11
CA PRO A 417 -20.24 -9.78 2.55
C PRO A 417 -21.15 -9.83 1.31
N SER A 418 -21.05 -10.87 0.47
CA SER A 418 -21.94 -11.11 -0.67
C SER A 418 -23.27 -11.81 -0.32
N GLY A 419 -23.57 -12.03 0.97
CA GLY A 419 -24.89 -12.50 1.44
C GLY A 419 -25.05 -14.01 1.69
N PHE A 420 -24.19 -14.86 1.13
CA PHE A 420 -24.23 -16.31 1.36
C PHE A 420 -24.07 -16.68 2.84
N GLU A 421 -24.67 -17.79 3.26
CA GLU A 421 -24.30 -18.47 4.50
C GLU A 421 -23.07 -19.37 4.25
N GLU A 422 -22.10 -19.36 5.18
CA GLU A 422 -20.80 -20.00 4.97
C GLU A 422 -20.79 -21.45 5.47
N VAL A 423 -20.79 -22.42 4.54
CA VAL A 423 -20.64 -23.85 4.88
C VAL A 423 -19.15 -24.23 4.84
N ARG A 424 -18.64 -24.87 5.89
CA ARG A 424 -17.23 -25.26 5.98
C ARG A 424 -17.03 -26.73 5.61
N VAL A 425 -16.31 -26.96 4.51
CA VAL A 425 -16.12 -28.28 3.87
C VAL A 425 -14.68 -28.78 4.04
N GLU A 426 -14.51 -30.08 4.28
CA GLU A 426 -13.22 -30.78 4.33
C GLU A 426 -13.09 -31.90 3.30
N ASN A 427 -14.19 -32.41 2.75
CA ASN A 427 -14.25 -33.50 1.79
C ASN A 427 -15.48 -33.41 0.86
N VAL A 428 -15.56 -34.25 -0.18
CA VAL A 428 -16.64 -34.19 -1.19
C VAL A 428 -17.99 -34.58 -0.57
N ASP A 429 -18.01 -35.51 0.38
CA ASP A 429 -19.23 -35.94 1.09
C ASP A 429 -19.78 -34.84 2.04
N ASP A 430 -19.05 -33.72 2.24
CA ASP A 430 -19.58 -32.54 2.96
C ASP A 430 -20.35 -31.57 2.05
N LEU A 431 -20.39 -31.80 0.72
CA LEU A 431 -21.23 -31.04 -0.23
C LEU A 431 -22.68 -31.54 -0.25
N ASP A 432 -22.92 -32.81 0.14
CA ASP A 432 -24.22 -33.49 0.14
C ASP A 432 -25.30 -32.68 0.90
N GLY A 433 -26.12 -31.93 0.15
CA GLY A 433 -27.26 -31.17 0.66
C GLY A 433 -27.01 -29.69 0.97
N VAL A 434 -25.91 -29.11 0.48
CA VAL A 434 -25.67 -27.65 0.47
C VAL A 434 -26.58 -26.97 -0.57
N ASP A 435 -27.21 -25.85 -0.20
CA ASP A 435 -28.09 -25.06 -1.09
C ASP A 435 -27.28 -23.99 -1.84
N GLY A 436 -26.79 -24.30 -3.05
CA GLY A 436 -25.90 -23.42 -3.83
C GLY A 436 -26.47 -22.04 -4.20
N ASP A 437 -27.76 -21.80 -4.02
CA ASP A 437 -28.41 -20.49 -4.25
C ASP A 437 -28.41 -19.60 -2.99
N ARG A 438 -28.02 -20.13 -1.83
CA ARG A 438 -28.06 -19.43 -0.52
C ARG A 438 -26.83 -19.65 0.36
N GLU A 439 -26.18 -20.78 0.20
CA GLU A 439 -24.99 -21.21 0.90
C GLU A 439 -23.78 -21.19 -0.06
N ALA A 440 -22.62 -20.83 0.47
CA ALA A 440 -21.35 -20.89 -0.27
C ALA A 440 -20.28 -21.60 0.57
N VAL A 441 -19.48 -22.40 -0.12
CA VAL A 441 -18.54 -23.32 0.50
C VAL A 441 -17.20 -22.66 0.76
N ARG A 442 -16.70 -22.75 2.00
CA ARG A 442 -15.30 -22.49 2.33
C ARG A 442 -14.57 -23.80 2.62
N ILE A 443 -13.66 -24.17 1.73
CA ILE A 443 -12.82 -25.36 1.88
C ILE A 443 -11.79 -25.10 2.99
N GLY A 444 -11.69 -26.02 3.96
CA GLY A 444 -10.75 -25.91 5.07
C GLY A 444 -9.28 -25.87 4.62
N ALA A 445 -8.48 -24.97 5.18
CA ALA A 445 -7.07 -24.76 4.80
C ALA A 445 -6.16 -26.00 4.94
N THR A 446 -6.58 -27.03 5.68
CA THR A 446 -5.85 -28.31 5.83
C THR A 446 -6.10 -29.27 4.65
N VAL A 447 -7.01 -28.95 3.73
CA VAL A 447 -7.33 -29.76 2.56
C VAL A 447 -6.28 -29.50 1.45
N GLY A 448 -5.43 -30.48 1.18
CA GLY A 448 -4.41 -30.40 0.12
C GLY A 448 -4.98 -30.46 -1.31
N ALA A 449 -4.25 -29.90 -2.27
CA ALA A 449 -4.67 -29.66 -3.66
C ALA A 449 -5.45 -30.81 -4.32
N ARG A 450 -4.93 -32.05 -4.31
CA ARG A 450 -5.58 -33.24 -4.90
C ARG A 450 -7.01 -33.51 -4.39
N LYS A 451 -7.36 -33.05 -3.17
CA LYS A 451 -8.73 -33.13 -2.66
C LYS A 451 -9.51 -31.83 -2.89
N ARG A 452 -8.86 -30.66 -2.87
CA ARG A 452 -9.49 -29.39 -3.26
C ARG A 452 -10.07 -29.46 -4.66
N GLU A 453 -9.27 -29.92 -5.61
CA GLU A 453 -9.65 -30.09 -7.03
C GLU A 453 -10.96 -30.84 -7.22
N ARG A 454 -11.16 -31.95 -6.51
CA ARG A 454 -12.39 -32.75 -6.58
C ARG A 454 -13.58 -32.11 -5.88
N ILE A 455 -13.33 -31.25 -4.89
CA ILE A 455 -14.37 -30.47 -4.22
C ILE A 455 -14.77 -29.28 -5.11
N GLU A 456 -13.81 -28.67 -5.80
CA GLU A 456 -14.03 -27.58 -6.77
C GLU A 456 -14.81 -28.09 -8.00
N GLU A 457 -14.39 -29.21 -8.61
CA GLU A 457 -15.05 -29.86 -9.73
C GLU A 457 -16.52 -30.25 -9.42
N VAL A 458 -16.76 -30.86 -8.25
CA VAL A 458 -18.11 -31.26 -7.85
C VAL A 458 -18.96 -30.05 -7.43
N ALA A 459 -18.40 -29.08 -6.70
CA ALA A 459 -19.14 -27.87 -6.32
C ALA A 459 -19.53 -27.04 -7.56
N GLU A 460 -18.68 -26.95 -8.58
CA GLU A 460 -19.02 -26.30 -9.86
C GLU A 460 -20.15 -27.04 -10.59
N ALA A 461 -20.10 -28.38 -10.63
CA ALA A 461 -21.15 -29.22 -11.22
C ALA A 461 -22.49 -29.21 -10.46
N GLU A 462 -22.47 -28.86 -9.17
CA GLU A 462 -23.66 -28.67 -8.32
C GLU A 462 -24.09 -27.18 -8.21
N GLU A 463 -23.47 -26.30 -9.01
CA GLU A 463 -23.71 -24.85 -9.05
C GLU A 463 -23.46 -24.11 -7.71
N ILE A 464 -22.58 -24.66 -6.86
CA ILE A 464 -22.20 -24.12 -5.53
C ILE A 464 -20.96 -23.21 -5.66
N ARG A 465 -21.05 -21.98 -5.12
CA ARG A 465 -19.90 -21.06 -5.08
C ARG A 465 -18.86 -21.50 -4.04
N VAL A 466 -17.61 -21.64 -4.46
CA VAL A 466 -16.45 -21.78 -3.56
C VAL A 466 -15.91 -20.38 -3.20
N LEU A 467 -15.83 -20.07 -1.90
CA LEU A 467 -15.37 -18.77 -1.37
C LEU A 467 -13.83 -18.61 -1.32
N ASN A 468 -13.09 -19.71 -1.49
CA ASN A 468 -11.63 -19.71 -1.54
C ASN A 468 -11.14 -20.68 -2.65
N PRO A 469 -11.34 -20.33 -3.94
CA PRO A 469 -10.98 -21.18 -5.08
C PRO A 469 -9.45 -21.28 -5.24
N THR A 470 -9.00 -22.34 -5.90
CA THR A 470 -7.65 -22.41 -6.48
C THR A 470 -7.66 -21.67 -7.82
N TYR A 471 -6.64 -20.84 -8.04
CA TYR A 471 -6.35 -20.22 -9.33
C TYR A 471 -5.49 -21.17 -10.17
N VAL A 472 -5.69 -21.15 -11.48
CA VAL A 472 -4.94 -21.93 -12.48
C VAL A 472 -4.56 -21.02 -13.65
N GLU A 473 -3.41 -21.29 -14.25
CA GLU A 473 -2.97 -20.64 -15.49
C GLU A 473 -3.84 -21.14 -16.66
N VAL A 474 -4.30 -20.20 -17.48
CA VAL A 474 -5.14 -20.47 -18.67
C VAL A 474 -4.60 -19.65 -19.84
N GLU A 475 -4.38 -20.32 -20.97
CA GLU A 475 -4.00 -19.71 -22.25
C GLU A 475 -5.09 -18.75 -22.77
N LEU A 476 -4.70 -17.58 -23.27
CA LEU A 476 -5.60 -16.67 -23.96
C LEU A 476 -5.77 -17.10 -25.44
N GLU A 477 -7.02 -17.26 -25.87
CA GLU A 477 -7.38 -17.41 -27.28
C GLU A 477 -7.47 -16.01 -27.95
N GLU A 478 -6.70 -15.78 -29.03
CA GLU A 478 -6.68 -14.53 -29.83
C GLU A 478 -7.98 -14.23 -30.61
#